data_AF-A0A920T462-F1
#
_entry.id   AF-A0A920T462-F1
#
_cell.length_a   1.000
_cell.length_b   1.000
_cell.length_c   1.000
_cell.angle_alpha   90.00
_cell.angle_beta   90.00
_cell.angle_gamma   90.00
#
_symmetry.space_group_name_H-M   'P 1'
#
loop_
_entity.id
_entity.type
_entity.pdbx_description
1 polymer ?
#
loop_
_entity_poly.entity_id
_entity_poly.type
_entity_poly.pdbx_seq_one_letter_code
_entity_poly.pdbx_strand_id
1 'polypeptide(L)'
;MSLFNRAEVIDRNFTQWVDSGDFPQSKSNSSLSRSNIKKTDLVSIFESQVLSRHMDIKARLLKDEGKCYYTIGSSGHEGNAVFGHVFSYNDIAFLHYRSGPFFLQRSKQIPDSTPIFDMALSFMASSEDPIKRR
;
A
#
# COMPACT_ATOMS: atom_id res chain seq x y z
N MET A 1 -10.28 -24.49 5.24
CA MET A 1 -9.95 -23.36 4.33
C MET A 1 -11.24 -22.87 3.70
N SER A 2 -11.45 -21.56 3.57
CA SER A 2 -12.59 -21.00 2.85
C SER A 2 -12.59 -21.53 1.41
N LEU A 3 -13.72 -22.03 0.91
CA LEU A 3 -13.85 -22.51 -0.48
C LEU A 3 -13.51 -21.42 -1.52
N PHE A 4 -13.52 -20.15 -1.10
CA PHE A 4 -13.23 -19.00 -1.96
C PHE A 4 -12.20 -18.06 -1.32
N ASN A 5 -11.13 -17.77 -2.05
CA ASN A 5 -10.18 -16.70 -1.73
C ASN A 5 -10.70 -15.37 -2.30
N ARG A 6 -11.37 -14.58 -1.46
CA ARG A 6 -11.94 -13.29 -1.89
C ARG A 6 -10.88 -12.30 -2.36
N ALA A 7 -9.67 -12.35 -1.78
CA ALA A 7 -8.59 -11.44 -2.17
C ALA A 7 -8.14 -11.73 -3.60
N GLU A 8 -7.98 -13.01 -3.95
CA GLU A 8 -7.64 -13.45 -5.31
C GLU A 8 -8.71 -13.08 -6.34
N VAL A 9 -10.00 -13.25 -6.00
CA VAL A 9 -11.09 -12.84 -6.89
C VAL A 9 -11.06 -11.33 -7.17
N ILE A 10 -10.86 -10.52 -6.13
CA ILE A 10 -10.78 -9.05 -6.27
C ILE A 10 -9.56 -8.65 -7.12
N ASP A 11 -8.41 -9.29 -6.88
CA ASP A 11 -7.16 -9.01 -7.60
C ASP A 11 -7.27 -9.35 -9.09
N ARG A 12 -7.87 -10.50 -9.40
CA ARG A 12 -8.15 -10.91 -10.78
C ARG A 12 -9.11 -9.94 -11.48
N ASN A 13 -10.19 -9.54 -10.82
CA ASN A 13 -11.14 -8.58 -11.39
C ASN A 13 -10.48 -7.22 -11.63
N PHE A 14 -9.66 -6.74 -10.69
CA PHE A 14 -8.92 -5.50 -10.85
C PHE A 14 -8.02 -5.55 -12.08
N THR A 15 -7.22 -6.61 -12.23
CA THR A 15 -6.34 -6.79 -13.40
C THR A 15 -7.14 -6.84 -14.70
N GLN A 16 -8.22 -7.62 -14.73
CA GLN A 16 -9.09 -7.72 -15.90
C GLN A 16 -9.66 -6.36 -16.33
N TRP A 17 -10.15 -5.55 -15.37
CA TRP A 17 -10.70 -4.23 -15.66
C TRP A 17 -9.65 -3.23 -16.14
N VAL A 18 -8.44 -3.29 -15.57
CA VAL A 18 -7.32 -2.47 -16.02
C VAL A 18 -6.92 -2.83 -17.46
N ASP A 19 -6.78 -4.11 -17.76
CA ASP A 19 -6.41 -4.60 -19.09
C ASP A 19 -7.49 -4.29 -20.15
N SER A 20 -8.77 -4.36 -19.77
CA SER A 20 -9.87 -4.05 -20.68
C SER A 20 -10.15 -2.53 -20.81
N GLY A 21 -9.50 -1.69 -20.00
CA GLY A 21 -9.81 -0.26 -19.93
C GLY A 21 -11.20 0.05 -19.38
N ASP A 22 -11.82 -0.89 -18.65
CA ASP A 22 -13.16 -0.74 -18.08
C ASP A 22 -13.05 -0.08 -16.69
N PHE A 23 -12.84 1.23 -16.70
CA PHE A 23 -12.67 2.01 -15.47
C PHE A 23 -13.99 2.53 -14.93
N PRO A 24 -14.15 2.62 -13.59
CA PRO A 24 -15.33 3.24 -13.00
C PRO A 24 -15.46 4.70 -13.48
N GLN A 25 -16.70 5.15 -13.65
CA GLN A 25 -16.94 6.55 -14.00
C GLN A 25 -16.37 7.48 -12.94
N SER A 26 -15.70 8.55 -13.41
CA SER A 26 -15.14 9.55 -12.51
C SER A 26 -16.24 10.15 -11.64
N LYS A 27 -16.02 10.12 -10.33
CA LYS A 27 -16.91 10.78 -9.35
C LYS A 27 -16.63 12.27 -9.21
N SER A 28 -15.64 12.81 -9.91
CA SER A 28 -15.28 14.23 -9.88
C SER A 28 -15.00 14.79 -11.27
N ASN A 29 -15.30 16.07 -11.46
CA ASN A 29 -14.99 16.83 -12.68
C ASN A 29 -13.66 17.59 -12.56
N SER A 30 -12.81 17.20 -11.61
CA SER A 30 -11.54 17.89 -11.33
C SER A 30 -10.54 17.60 -12.44
N SER A 31 -10.05 18.65 -13.10
CA SER A 31 -8.96 18.54 -14.07
C SER A 31 -7.60 18.64 -13.39
N LEU A 32 -6.65 17.81 -13.81
CA LEU A 32 -5.26 17.88 -13.36
C LEU A 32 -4.63 19.26 -13.60
N SER A 33 -5.02 19.95 -14.68
CA SER A 33 -4.54 21.29 -15.03
C SER A 33 -4.88 22.37 -14.00
N ARG A 34 -5.84 22.10 -13.09
CA ARG A 34 -6.22 23.01 -11.99
C ARG A 34 -5.55 22.67 -10.66
N SER A 35 -4.65 21.68 -10.64
CA SER A 35 -3.96 21.22 -9.44
C SER A 35 -2.45 21.45 -9.53
N ASN A 36 -1.78 21.57 -8.39
CA ASN A 36 -0.32 21.66 -8.32
C ASN A 36 0.38 20.27 -8.36
N ILE A 37 -0.35 19.21 -8.69
CA ILE A 37 0.15 17.83 -8.72
C ILE A 37 0.69 17.50 -10.12
N LYS A 38 1.91 16.96 -10.20
CA LYS A 38 2.48 16.49 -11.46
C LYS A 38 1.91 15.12 -11.80
N LYS A 39 1.87 14.79 -13.10
CA LYS A 39 1.50 13.45 -13.58
C LYS A 39 2.36 12.34 -12.95
N THR A 40 3.65 12.61 -12.76
CA THR A 40 4.60 11.71 -12.11
C THR A 40 4.25 11.43 -10.66
N ASP A 41 3.69 12.41 -9.95
CA ASP A 41 3.28 12.25 -8.56
C ASP A 41 2.07 11.32 -8.47
N LEU A 42 1.12 11.43 -9.40
CA LEU A 42 -0.03 10.52 -9.48
C LEU A 42 0.40 9.07 -9.72
N VAL A 43 1.35 8.86 -10.64
CA VAL A 43 1.92 7.53 -10.89
C VAL A 43 2.59 7.00 -9.63
N SER A 44 3.43 7.83 -8.97
CA SER A 44 4.12 7.44 -7.74
C SER A 44 3.17 7.07 -6.61
N ILE A 45 2.08 7.82 -6.43
CA ILE A 45 1.03 7.53 -5.45
C ILE A 45 0.32 6.21 -5.80
N PHE A 46 -0.05 6.01 -7.07
CA PHE A 46 -0.70 4.79 -7.53
C PHE A 46 0.18 3.55 -7.32
N GLU A 47 1.48 3.64 -7.59
CA GLU A 47 2.42 2.56 -7.27
C GLU A 47 2.38 2.19 -5.79
N SER A 48 2.35 3.17 -4.89
CA SER A 48 2.27 2.90 -3.44
C SER A 48 0.92 2.26 -3.04
N GLN A 49 -0.17 2.58 -3.75
CA GLN A 49 -1.46 1.90 -3.58
C GLN A 49 -1.36 0.42 -3.96
N VAL A 50 -0.80 0.14 -5.14
CA VAL A 50 -0.60 -1.23 -5.65
C VAL A 50 0.35 -2.02 -4.75
N LEU A 51 1.48 -1.42 -4.34
CA LEU A 51 2.43 -2.05 -3.43
C LEU A 51 1.79 -2.40 -2.09
N SER A 52 0.99 -1.50 -1.51
CA SER A 52 0.27 -1.82 -0.27
C SER A 52 -0.68 -3.00 -0.44
N ARG A 53 -1.35 -3.10 -1.59
CA ARG A 53 -2.21 -4.25 -1.89
C ARG A 53 -1.41 -5.54 -2.01
N HIS A 54 -0.28 -5.52 -2.72
CA HIS A 54 0.60 -6.68 -2.83
C HIS A 54 1.12 -7.15 -1.47
N MET A 55 1.50 -6.21 -0.59
CA MET A 55 1.92 -6.55 0.77
C MET A 55 0.82 -7.24 1.56
N ASP A 56 -0.42 -6.76 1.47
CA ASP A 56 -1.57 -7.41 2.11
C ASP A 56 -1.83 -8.83 1.58
N ILE A 57 -1.78 -9.03 0.26
CA ILE A 57 -1.95 -10.34 -0.36
C ILE A 57 -0.85 -11.29 0.15
N LYS A 58 0.41 -10.84 0.11
CA LYS A 58 1.54 -11.67 0.54
C LYS A 58 1.50 -12.00 2.03
N ALA A 59 1.11 -11.04 2.87
CA ALA A 59 0.95 -11.28 4.30
C ALA A 59 -0.14 -12.34 4.59
N ARG A 60 -1.27 -12.30 3.87
CA ARG A 60 -2.33 -13.32 3.99
C ARG A 60 -1.84 -14.71 3.58
N LEU A 61 -1.14 -14.82 2.45
CA LEU A 61 -0.55 -16.10 2.01
C LEU A 61 0.42 -16.65 3.06
N LEU A 62 1.31 -15.81 3.58
CA LEU A 62 2.27 -16.21 4.61
C LEU A 62 1.58 -16.57 5.93
N LYS A 63 0.47 -15.92 6.26
CA LYS A 63 -0.35 -16.26 7.43
C LYS A 63 -1.01 -17.63 7.27
N ASP A 64 -1.53 -17.95 6.09
CA ASP A 64 -2.11 -19.27 5.80
C ASP A 64 -1.05 -20.39 5.90
N GLU A 65 0.22 -20.06 5.64
CA GLU A 65 1.38 -20.92 5.87
C GLU A 65 1.88 -20.93 7.34
N GLY A 66 1.28 -20.15 8.25
CA GLY A 66 1.72 -20.02 9.65
C GLY A 66 3.01 -19.22 9.85
N LYS A 67 3.47 -18.48 8.84
CA LYS A 67 4.74 -17.72 8.83
C LYS A 67 4.56 -16.23 9.13
N CYS A 68 3.34 -15.72 9.08
CA CYS A 68 3.04 -14.31 9.33
C CYS A 68 1.91 -14.15 10.35
N TYR A 69 2.12 -13.26 11.32
CA TYR A 69 1.11 -12.91 12.33
C TYR A 69 0.32 -11.65 11.95
N TYR A 70 0.67 -10.99 10.84
CA TYR A 70 -0.07 -9.85 10.32
C TYR A 70 -1.45 -10.33 9.86
N THR A 71 -2.49 -9.84 10.54
CA THR A 71 -3.86 -10.30 10.32
C THR A 71 -4.77 -9.24 9.71
N ILE A 72 -4.40 -7.96 9.81
CA ILE A 72 -5.25 -6.85 9.40
C ILE A 72 -4.52 -5.98 8.39
N GLY A 73 -4.83 -6.21 7.11
CA GLY A 73 -4.29 -5.44 6.00
C GLY A 73 -4.84 -4.02 5.86
N SER A 74 -4.16 -3.25 5.02
CA SER A 74 -4.55 -1.92 4.57
C SER A 74 -5.61 -1.90 3.46
N SER A 75 -6.09 -3.06 3.02
CA SER A 75 -7.03 -3.21 1.92
C SER A 75 -8.30 -2.37 2.12
N GLY A 76 -8.63 -1.52 1.15
CA GLY A 76 -9.69 -0.52 1.23
C GLY A 76 -9.25 0.85 1.73
N HIS A 77 -8.01 0.99 2.22
CA HIS A 77 -7.40 2.24 2.69
C HIS A 77 -6.24 2.70 1.78
N GLU A 78 -6.11 2.16 0.57
CA GLU A 78 -5.02 2.47 -0.36
C GLU A 78 -4.90 3.98 -0.64
N GLY A 79 -6.03 4.68 -0.67
CA GLY A 79 -6.10 6.14 -0.82
C GLY A 79 -5.25 6.94 0.18
N ASN A 80 -4.91 6.36 1.34
CA ASN A 80 -4.04 7.00 2.34
C ASN A 80 -2.63 7.31 1.81
N ALA A 81 -2.21 6.71 0.68
CA ALA A 81 -0.96 7.05 0.02
C ALA A 81 -0.85 8.54 -0.30
N VAL A 82 -1.97 9.22 -0.62
CA VAL A 82 -1.99 10.67 -0.89
C VAL A 82 -1.39 11.47 0.26
N PHE A 83 -1.70 11.12 1.51
CA PHE A 83 -1.17 11.82 2.68
C PHE A 83 0.34 11.60 2.85
N GLY A 84 0.87 10.44 2.44
CA GLY A 84 2.31 10.19 2.44
C GLY A 84 3.06 10.98 1.37
N HIS A 85 2.36 11.50 0.34
CA HIS A 85 2.93 12.43 -0.62
C HIS A 85 2.82 13.89 -0.16
N VAL A 86 1.68 14.27 0.42
CA VAL A 86 1.39 15.68 0.78
C VAL A 86 2.19 16.15 1.99
N PHE A 87 2.32 15.33 3.04
CA PHE A 87 3.01 15.72 4.27
C PHE A 87 4.49 15.35 4.22
N SER A 88 5.33 16.18 4.85
CA SER A 88 6.77 15.96 4.93
C SER A 88 7.06 14.73 5.77
N TYR A 89 8.13 13.99 5.45
CA TYR A 89 8.60 12.91 6.32
C TYR A 89 9.11 13.40 7.68
N ASN A 90 9.43 14.70 7.81
CA ASN A 90 9.79 15.33 9.07
C ASN A 90 8.59 15.63 9.97
N ASP A 91 7.37 15.58 9.43
CA ASP A 91 6.15 15.78 10.22
C ASP A 91 5.85 14.54 11.08
N ILE A 92 5.55 14.77 12.36
CA ILE A 92 5.10 13.71 13.26
C ILE A 92 3.81 13.10 12.70
N ALA A 93 3.77 11.77 12.61
CA ALA A 93 2.56 11.04 12.23
C ALA A 93 2.31 9.89 13.20
N PHE A 94 1.12 9.88 13.79
CA PHE A 94 0.62 8.78 14.61
C PHE A 94 -0.14 7.80 13.72
N LEU A 95 0.52 6.70 13.36
CA LEU A 95 0.00 5.76 12.39
C LEU A 95 -0.84 4.65 13.03
N HIS A 96 -1.88 4.24 12.31
CA HIS A 96 -2.65 3.05 12.61
C HIS A 96 -2.05 1.85 11.85
N TYR A 97 -2.31 0.63 12.30
CA TYR A 97 -1.78 -0.60 11.65
C TYR A 97 -2.26 -0.82 10.21
N ARG A 98 -3.26 -0.03 9.75
CA ARG A 98 -3.74 -0.01 8.36
C ARG A 98 -3.14 1.13 7.51
N SER A 99 -2.13 1.83 8.01
CA SER A 99 -1.50 2.95 7.30
C SER A 99 -0.36 2.54 6.34
N GLY A 100 -0.32 1.29 5.88
CA GLY A 100 0.67 0.79 4.91
C GLY A 100 0.88 1.69 3.68
N PRO A 101 -0.16 2.15 2.97
CA PRO A 101 -0.01 3.01 1.80
C PRO A 101 0.62 4.37 2.13
N PHE A 102 0.27 4.94 3.28
CA PHE A 102 0.87 6.18 3.78
C PHE A 102 2.36 5.97 4.05
N PHE A 103 2.71 4.89 4.76
CA PHE A 103 4.09 4.56 5.08
C PHE A 103 4.93 4.35 3.83
N LEU A 104 4.43 3.55 2.87
CA LEU A 104 5.12 3.28 1.60
C LEU A 104 5.36 4.58 0.81
N GLN A 105 4.34 5.43 0.65
CA GLN A 105 4.50 6.67 -0.10
C GLN A 105 5.43 7.66 0.61
N ARG A 106 5.32 7.79 1.94
CA ARG A 106 6.14 8.74 2.70
C ARG A 106 7.61 8.33 2.73
N SER A 107 7.89 7.03 2.78
CA SER A 107 9.27 6.51 2.74
C SER A 107 10.00 6.88 1.45
N LYS A 108 9.29 7.07 0.32
CA LYS A 108 9.91 7.56 -0.93
C LYS A 108 10.57 8.94 -0.80
N GLN A 109 10.26 9.72 0.25
CA GLN A 109 10.91 11.00 0.53
C GLN A 109 12.29 10.84 1.21
N ILE A 110 12.61 9.63 1.69
CA ILE A 110 13.84 9.32 2.41
C ILE A 110 14.78 8.54 1.47
N PRO A 111 15.97 9.07 1.14
CA PRO A 111 16.97 8.37 0.35
C PRO A 111 17.34 7.02 0.96
N ASP A 112 17.60 6.02 0.12
CA ASP A 112 18.03 4.68 0.49
C ASP A 112 17.07 3.89 1.42
N SER A 113 15.83 4.36 1.58
CA SER A 113 14.82 3.63 2.34
C SER A 113 14.38 2.35 1.63
N THR A 114 14.09 1.30 2.42
CA THR A 114 13.69 -0.02 1.92
C THR A 114 12.35 -0.47 2.51
N PRO A 115 11.27 0.32 2.38
CA PRO A 115 10.05 0.12 3.16
C PRO A 115 9.36 -1.23 2.90
N ILE A 116 9.48 -1.78 1.68
CA ILE A 116 8.94 -3.11 1.35
C ILE A 116 9.70 -4.20 2.12
N PHE A 117 11.03 -4.10 2.18
CA PHE A 117 11.88 -5.04 2.89
C PHE A 117 11.66 -4.93 4.41
N ASP A 118 11.59 -3.71 4.94
CA ASP A 118 11.31 -3.45 6.35
C ASP A 118 9.96 -4.03 6.77
N MET A 119 8.92 -3.85 5.95
CA MET A 119 7.61 -4.47 6.18
C MET A 119 7.67 -6.00 6.12
N ALA A 120 8.45 -6.58 5.20
CA ALA A 120 8.62 -8.04 5.10
C ALA A 120 9.34 -8.61 6.33
N LEU A 121 10.37 -7.93 6.85
CA LEU A 121 11.04 -8.29 8.10
C LEU A 121 10.04 -8.29 9.27
N SER A 122 9.19 -7.27 9.34
CA SER A 122 8.15 -7.16 10.37
C SER A 122 7.11 -8.27 10.27
N PHE A 123 6.66 -8.60 9.05
CA PHE A 123 5.73 -9.71 8.81
C PHE A 123 6.27 -11.05 9.31
N MET A 124 7.58 -11.27 9.19
CA MET A 124 8.27 -12.49 9.62
C MET A 124 8.77 -12.43 11.08
N ALA A 125 8.43 -11.36 11.81
CA ALA A 125 8.92 -11.10 13.17
C ALA A 125 10.47 -11.21 13.28
N SER A 126 11.19 -10.86 12.22
CA SER A 126 12.64 -10.98 12.14
C SER A 126 13.33 -10.20 13.26
N SER A 127 14.47 -10.70 13.73
CA SER A 127 15.37 -9.95 14.64
C SER A 127 15.98 -8.72 13.97
N GLU A 128 15.93 -8.64 12.65
CA GLU A 128 16.41 -7.50 11.88
C GLU A 128 15.35 -6.42 11.65
N ASP A 129 14.11 -6.61 12.11
CA ASP A 129 13.06 -5.60 12.03
C ASP A 129 13.55 -4.28 12.68
N PRO A 130 13.59 -3.16 11.94
CA PRO A 130 14.05 -1.87 12.46
C PRO A 130 13.29 -1.40 13.70
N ILE A 131 12.01 -1.79 13.87
CA ILE A 131 11.21 -1.45 15.06
C ILE A 131 11.74 -2.15 16.31
N LYS A 132 12.29 -3.36 16.17
CA LYS A 132 12.84 -4.13 17.30
C LYS A 132 14.23 -3.68 17.73
N ARG A 133 14.93 -2.88 16.91
CA ARG A 133 16.26 -2.33 17.23
C ARG A 133 16.20 -1.04 18.05
N ARG A 134 15.01 -0.58 18.43
CA ARG A 134 14.80 0.57 19.32
C ARG A 134 14.50 0.13 20.75
#